data_AF-A0A0R1PT23-F1
#
_entry.id   AF-A0A0R1PT23-F1
#
_cell.length_a   1.000
_cell.length_b   1.000
_cell.length_c   1.000
_cell.angle_alpha   90.00
_cell.angle_beta   90.00
_cell.angle_gamma   90.00
#
_symmetry.space_group_name_H-M   'P 1'
#
loop_
_entity.id
_entity.type
_entity.pdbx_description
1 polymer ?
#
loop_
_entity_poly.entity_id
_entity_poly.type
_entity_poly.pdbx_seq_one_letter_code
_entity_poly.pdbx_strand_id
1 'polypeptide(L)'
;MNEPNLEVMSKVISKGKTSLLKLCENFKVDYKIEALLDISDTAIPGNTIVVHAELDTFIDPRTTKQIMNEMYLINGIGFAMTKFLVDFYGITHYTPFVYGDVAYMPMTGASRNNADWIAVHFLECYEQVEKKAYFVTKSGHKIQLGFPRGILERRLHNVYFLMKCSLRILGMMINIGSCHLEYECNKLFSMYDRCRCDLHSRICLLNSLPMFYWNLIEFMLMNQGIEGLGQNETKKYYHQNLTRIKKLY
;
A
#
# COMPACT_ATOMS: atom_id res chain seq x y z
N MET A 1 7.44 6.89 39.37
CA MET A 1 7.32 8.10 38.54
C MET A 1 8.59 8.20 37.70
N ASN A 2 8.49 7.97 36.39
CA ASN A 2 9.47 8.39 35.40
C ASN A 2 8.83 8.24 34.01
N GLU A 3 9.03 9.25 33.19
CA GLU A 3 8.31 9.63 31.96
C GLU A 3 8.53 8.67 30.78
N PRO A 4 7.49 8.00 30.26
CA PRO A 4 7.50 7.44 28.90
C PRO A 4 6.51 8.18 27.97
N ASN A 5 5.71 9.11 28.51
CA ASN A 5 4.51 9.63 27.83
C ASN A 5 4.77 10.79 26.86
N LEU A 6 5.90 11.50 26.94
CA LEU A 6 6.16 12.68 26.08
C LEU A 6 6.82 12.32 24.74
N GLU A 7 7.56 11.21 24.67
CA GLU A 7 8.35 10.89 23.48
C GLU A 7 7.49 10.33 22.32
N VAL A 8 6.42 9.60 22.63
CA VAL A 8 5.44 9.12 21.63
C VAL A 8 4.57 10.27 21.13
N MET A 9 4.21 11.23 21.99
CA MET A 9 3.44 12.42 21.61
C MET A 9 4.24 13.40 20.74
N SER A 10 5.56 13.49 20.93
CA SER A 10 6.45 14.29 20.08
C SER A 10 6.60 13.78 18.64
N LYS A 11 6.12 12.56 18.34
CA LYS A 11 6.28 11.91 17.03
C LYS A 11 5.18 12.27 16.01
N VAL A 12 4.07 12.90 16.42
CA VAL A 12 2.89 13.03 15.53
C VAL A 12 2.34 14.46 15.36
N ILE A 13 2.56 15.43 16.25
CA ILE A 13 1.68 16.62 16.23
C ILE A 13 2.44 17.95 16.37
N SER A 14 2.59 18.68 15.27
CA SER A 14 2.80 20.14 15.28
C SER A 14 1.68 20.88 14.55
N LYS A 15 0.45 20.74 15.05
CA LYS A 15 -0.56 21.80 15.01
C LYS A 15 -1.15 21.96 16.41
N GLY A 16 -0.41 22.65 17.28
CA GLY A 16 -0.91 23.53 18.36
C GLY A 16 -2.01 23.08 19.33
N LYS A 17 -2.47 21.83 19.37
CA LYS A 17 -3.44 21.33 20.35
C LYS A 17 -3.09 19.89 20.73
N THR A 18 -2.40 19.73 21.85
CA THR A 18 -2.33 18.48 22.62
C THR A 18 -3.69 18.18 23.28
N SER A 19 -4.77 18.16 22.49
CA SER A 19 -6.04 17.60 22.94
C SER A 19 -5.89 16.08 22.99
N LEU A 20 -6.33 15.46 24.09
CA LEU A 20 -6.41 14.00 24.23
C LEU A 20 -6.94 13.39 22.93
N LEU A 21 -6.12 12.57 22.26
CA LEU A 21 -6.57 11.79 21.12
C LEU A 21 -7.77 10.96 21.58
N LYS A 22 -8.89 11.08 20.87
CA LYS A 22 -10.10 10.34 21.19
C LYS A 22 -9.98 8.92 20.65
N LEU A 23 -10.44 7.95 21.43
CA LEU A 23 -10.68 6.60 20.94
C LEU A 23 -11.90 6.63 20.01
N CYS A 24 -11.76 6.08 18.80
CA CYS A 24 -12.80 5.98 17.80
C CYS A 24 -13.03 4.50 17.47
N GLU A 25 -14.17 3.95 17.89
CA GLU A 25 -14.48 2.53 17.71
C GLU A 25 -15.19 2.22 16.37
N ASN A 26 -15.79 3.24 15.75
CA ASN A 26 -16.65 3.07 14.58
C ASN A 26 -16.02 3.62 13.29
N PHE A 27 -14.69 3.77 13.25
CA PHE A 27 -13.99 4.23 12.06
C PHE A 27 -14.12 3.20 10.94
N LYS A 28 -14.62 3.64 9.78
CA LYS A 28 -14.63 2.82 8.56
C LYS A 28 -13.39 3.17 7.74
N VAL A 29 -12.61 2.14 7.39
CA VAL A 29 -11.40 2.33 6.59
C VAL A 29 -11.77 2.95 5.24
N ASP A 30 -11.00 3.97 4.84
CA ASP A 30 -11.10 4.64 3.56
C ASP A 30 -9.69 5.03 3.05
N TYR A 31 -9.64 5.68 1.89
CA TYR A 31 -8.38 6.16 1.30
C TYR A 31 -7.93 7.54 1.80
N LYS A 32 -8.53 8.07 2.87
CA LYS A 32 -8.19 9.38 3.46
C LYS A 32 -7.31 9.27 4.70
N ILE A 33 -6.93 8.05 5.07
CA ILE A 33 -5.86 7.78 6.01
C ILE A 33 -4.55 8.30 5.42
N GLU A 34 -3.84 9.15 6.16
CA GLU A 34 -2.53 9.67 5.79
C GLU A 34 -1.39 8.89 6.43
N ALA A 35 -1.57 8.42 7.66
CA ALA A 35 -0.64 7.53 8.34
C ALA A 35 -1.33 6.64 9.36
N LEU A 36 -0.72 5.49 9.62
CA LEU A 36 -1.06 4.59 10.72
C LEU A 36 0.20 4.38 11.56
N LEU A 37 0.10 4.58 12.87
CA LEU A 37 1.20 4.34 13.79
C LEU A 37 0.81 3.25 14.77
N ASP A 38 1.66 2.24 14.87
CA ASP A 38 1.48 1.14 15.80
C ASP A 38 1.80 1.58 17.22
N ILE A 39 0.80 1.47 18.11
CA ILE A 39 0.93 1.80 19.53
C ILE A 39 0.52 0.62 20.43
N SER A 40 0.41 -0.60 19.87
CA SER A 40 -0.04 -1.78 20.62
C SER A 40 0.83 -2.11 21.82
N ASP A 41 2.11 -1.71 21.80
CA ASP A 41 3.07 -1.94 22.88
C ASP A 41 3.16 -0.76 23.88
N THR A 42 2.24 0.19 23.81
CA THR A 42 2.21 1.37 24.69
C THR A 42 1.14 1.24 25.77
N ALA A 43 1.20 2.09 26.80
CA ALA A 43 0.19 2.14 27.86
C ALA A 43 -1.11 2.87 27.45
N ILE A 44 -1.20 3.37 26.21
CA ILE A 44 -2.33 4.14 25.72
C ILE A 44 -3.47 3.18 25.33
N PRO A 45 -4.74 3.42 25.74
CA PRO A 45 -5.86 2.58 25.34
C PRO A 45 -6.08 2.61 23.82
N GLY A 46 -5.98 1.44 23.17
CA GLY A 46 -6.10 1.26 21.72
C GLY A 46 -4.84 0.64 21.13
N ASN A 47 -4.80 0.46 19.81
CA ASN A 47 -3.68 -0.20 19.12
C ASN A 47 -3.05 0.63 18.01
N THR A 48 -3.79 1.57 17.42
CA THR A 48 -3.30 2.38 16.30
C THR A 48 -3.63 3.84 16.48
N ILE A 49 -2.66 4.73 16.24
CA ILE A 49 -2.96 6.14 15.96
C ILE A 49 -3.21 6.26 14.46
N VAL A 50 -4.38 6.78 14.10
CA VAL A 50 -4.77 7.10 12.72
C VAL A 50 -4.62 8.59 12.51
N VAL A 51 -3.80 8.99 11.55
CA VAL A 51 -3.76 10.36 11.04
C VAL A 51 -4.64 10.40 9.81
N HIS A 52 -5.73 11.16 9.85
CA HIS A 52 -6.74 11.20 8.79
C HIS A 52 -6.87 12.60 8.21
N ALA A 53 -7.01 12.72 6.88
CA ALA A 53 -7.08 14.01 6.21
C ALA A 53 -8.29 14.86 6.66
N GLU A 54 -9.44 14.23 6.91
CA GLU A 54 -10.68 14.92 7.29
C GLU A 54 -11.13 14.78 8.76
N LEU A 55 -10.83 13.64 9.41
CA LEU A 55 -11.29 13.32 10.77
C LEU A 55 -10.28 13.69 11.86
N ASP A 56 -9.21 14.39 11.48
CA ASP A 56 -8.06 14.69 12.33
C ASP A 56 -7.39 13.39 12.83
N THR A 57 -6.58 13.50 13.89
CA THR A 57 -5.84 12.39 14.49
C THR A 57 -6.65 11.75 15.61
N PHE A 58 -6.77 10.42 15.62
CA PHE A 58 -7.51 9.66 16.63
C PHE A 58 -6.86 8.29 16.91
N ILE A 59 -7.32 7.60 17.94
CA ILE A 59 -6.89 6.24 18.28
C ILE A 59 -7.96 5.25 17.85
N ASP A 60 -7.55 4.15 17.23
CA ASP A 60 -8.41 3.03 16.84
C ASP A 60 -8.05 1.77 17.66
N PRO A 61 -9.04 0.99 18.13
CA PRO A 61 -8.79 -0.23 18.87
C PRO A 61 -8.20 -1.35 18.02
N ARG A 62 -8.26 -1.29 16.69
CA ARG A 62 -7.65 -2.27 15.79
C ARG A 62 -6.17 -1.99 15.60
N THR A 63 -5.41 -3.05 15.36
CA THR A 63 -4.00 -2.97 14.96
C THR A 63 -3.84 -2.38 13.57
N THR A 64 -2.67 -1.83 13.26
CA THR A 64 -2.36 -1.32 11.91
C THR A 64 -2.55 -2.39 10.84
N LYS A 65 -2.25 -3.65 11.18
CA LYS A 65 -2.46 -4.81 10.32
C LYS A 65 -3.94 -5.09 10.04
N GLN A 66 -4.80 -5.02 11.05
CA GLN A 66 -6.25 -5.18 10.87
C GLN A 66 -6.82 -4.08 9.98
N ILE A 67 -6.46 -2.82 10.23
CA ILE A 67 -6.89 -1.66 9.43
C ILE A 67 -6.44 -1.79 7.98
N MET A 68 -5.16 -2.10 7.74
CA MET A 68 -4.66 -2.27 6.38
C MET A 68 -5.27 -3.48 5.66
N ASN A 69 -5.56 -4.56 6.39
CA ASN A 69 -6.23 -5.71 5.80
C ASN A 69 -7.63 -5.35 5.33
N GLU A 70 -8.38 -4.50 6.05
CA GLU A 70 -9.73 -4.03 5.69
C GLU A 70 -9.81 -3.20 4.40
N MET A 71 -8.67 -2.79 3.80
CA MET A 71 -8.66 -2.14 2.49
C MET A 71 -9.34 -2.97 1.39
N TYR A 72 -9.43 -4.31 1.56
CA TYR A 72 -10.19 -5.18 0.66
C TYR A 72 -11.69 -4.85 0.58
N LEU A 73 -12.27 -4.26 1.63
CA LEU A 73 -13.67 -3.83 1.66
C LEU A 73 -13.91 -2.66 0.68
N ILE A 74 -12.86 -1.92 0.33
CA ILE A 74 -12.94 -0.75 -0.55
C ILE A 74 -12.53 -1.12 -1.99
N ASN A 75 -11.40 -1.81 -2.17
CA ASN A 75 -10.89 -2.15 -3.50
C ASN A 75 -11.36 -3.51 -4.05
N GLY A 76 -12.04 -4.32 -3.23
CA GLY A 76 -12.53 -5.66 -3.58
C GLY A 76 -11.47 -6.76 -3.71
N ILE A 77 -10.17 -6.42 -3.77
CA ILE A 77 -9.07 -7.36 -4.08
C ILE A 77 -7.97 -7.39 -3.00
N GLY A 78 -8.06 -6.53 -2.00
CA GLY A 78 -7.06 -6.34 -0.96
C GLY A 78 -5.66 -6.13 -1.52
N PHE A 79 -4.69 -6.88 -1.00
CA PHE A 79 -3.30 -6.85 -1.43
C PHE A 79 -2.99 -7.71 -2.67
N ALA A 80 -3.97 -8.40 -3.27
CA ALA A 80 -3.71 -9.38 -4.32
C ALA A 80 -2.95 -8.78 -5.51
N MET A 81 -3.37 -7.61 -6.00
CA MET A 81 -2.69 -6.91 -7.10
C MET A 81 -1.27 -6.51 -6.73
N THR A 82 -1.07 -5.94 -5.55
CA THR A 82 0.27 -5.50 -5.15
C THR A 82 1.21 -6.69 -4.93
N LYS A 83 0.73 -7.80 -4.35
CA LYS A 83 1.47 -9.05 -4.21
C LYS A 83 1.88 -9.62 -5.57
N PHE A 84 0.96 -9.65 -6.52
CA PHE A 84 1.27 -10.04 -7.90
C PHE A 84 2.39 -9.15 -8.48
N LEU A 85 2.26 -7.83 -8.37
CA LEU A 85 3.23 -6.90 -8.96
C LEU A 85 4.60 -6.98 -8.30
N VAL A 86 4.68 -7.11 -6.97
CA VAL A 86 5.98 -7.26 -6.29
C VAL A 86 6.65 -8.55 -6.69
N ASP A 87 5.91 -9.65 -6.81
CA ASP A 87 6.46 -10.95 -7.25
C ASP A 87 6.91 -10.86 -8.72
N PHE A 88 6.06 -10.30 -9.59
CA PHE A 88 6.34 -10.17 -11.02
C PHE A 88 7.62 -9.35 -11.31
N TYR A 89 7.90 -8.33 -10.51
CA TYR A 89 9.08 -7.49 -10.67
C TYR A 89 10.26 -7.85 -9.75
N GLY A 90 10.10 -8.86 -8.89
CA GLY A 90 11.14 -9.32 -7.95
C GLY A 90 11.41 -8.36 -6.79
N ILE A 91 10.39 -7.65 -6.30
CA ILE A 91 10.48 -6.76 -5.13
C ILE A 91 10.21 -7.60 -3.87
N THR A 92 11.26 -8.01 -3.17
CA THR A 92 11.17 -9.05 -2.13
C THR A 92 10.81 -8.57 -0.72
N HIS A 93 10.83 -7.26 -0.47
CA HIS A 93 10.70 -6.72 0.88
C HIS A 93 9.77 -5.51 0.93
N TYR A 94 9.17 -5.29 2.10
CA TYR A 94 8.35 -4.11 2.40
C TYR A 94 7.18 -3.93 1.43
N THR A 95 6.45 -5.02 1.14
CA THR A 95 5.30 -5.03 0.24
C THR A 95 4.31 -3.93 0.62
N PRO A 96 4.14 -2.90 -0.23
CA PRO A 96 3.16 -1.85 0.03
C PRO A 96 1.74 -2.32 -0.23
N PHE A 97 0.77 -1.49 0.11
CA PHE A 97 -0.56 -1.55 -0.50
C PHE A 97 -0.57 -0.58 -1.68
N VAL A 98 -1.00 -1.02 -2.85
CA VAL A 98 -1.12 -0.19 -4.06
C VAL A 98 -2.38 -0.56 -4.83
N TYR A 99 -3.24 0.42 -5.07
CA TYR A 99 -4.44 0.29 -5.90
C TYR A 99 -4.70 1.60 -6.66
N GLY A 100 -4.47 1.59 -7.97
CA GLY A 100 -4.49 2.81 -8.78
C GLY A 100 -3.46 3.84 -8.32
N ASP A 101 -3.93 5.05 -8.06
CA ASP A 101 -3.16 6.18 -7.54
C ASP A 101 -3.09 6.22 -6.00
N VAL A 102 -3.70 5.25 -5.32
CA VAL A 102 -3.61 5.09 -3.86
C VAL A 102 -2.48 4.13 -3.52
N ALA A 103 -1.61 4.56 -2.60
CA ALA A 103 -0.59 3.69 -2.03
C ALA A 103 -0.29 3.99 -0.56
N TYR A 104 -0.05 2.92 0.19
CA TYR A 104 0.45 2.93 1.57
C TYR A 104 1.75 2.15 1.64
N MET A 105 2.80 2.81 2.14
CA MET A 105 4.13 2.23 2.29
C MET A 105 4.37 1.86 3.76
N PRO A 106 4.77 0.61 4.05
CA PRO A 106 5.12 0.24 5.41
C PRO A 106 6.54 0.70 5.73
N MET A 107 6.74 1.16 6.96
CA MET A 107 8.04 1.64 7.44
C MET A 107 8.97 0.47 7.81
N THR A 108 8.39 -0.67 8.20
CA THR A 108 9.07 -1.93 8.49
C THR A 108 8.39 -3.10 7.77
N GLY A 109 8.85 -4.34 7.98
CA GLY A 109 8.22 -5.50 7.35
C GLY A 109 6.86 -5.82 8.00
N ALA A 110 5.77 -5.59 7.27
CA ALA A 110 4.40 -5.70 7.80
C ALA A 110 3.73 -7.09 7.60
N SER A 111 4.38 -8.04 6.94
CA SER A 111 3.74 -9.32 6.58
C SER A 111 3.38 -10.17 7.80
N ARG A 112 4.23 -10.16 8.84
CA ARG A 112 4.03 -10.93 10.07
C ARG A 112 3.60 -10.07 11.25
N ASN A 113 4.04 -8.81 11.29
CA ASN A 113 3.89 -7.91 12.44
C ASN A 113 3.08 -6.67 12.07
N ASN A 114 2.63 -5.94 13.09
CA ASN A 114 2.18 -4.57 12.92
C ASN A 114 3.34 -3.70 12.42
N ALA A 115 3.02 -2.66 11.65
CA ALA A 115 4.00 -1.71 11.15
C ALA A 115 3.37 -0.33 11.09
N ASP A 116 4.19 0.71 11.17
CA ASP A 116 3.76 2.05 10.79
C ASP A 116 3.59 2.10 9.27
N TRP A 117 2.58 2.84 8.81
CA TRP A 117 2.28 3.06 7.40
C TRP A 117 2.19 4.54 7.09
N ILE A 118 2.66 4.92 5.90
CA ILE A 118 2.53 6.28 5.37
C ILE A 118 1.83 6.23 4.00
N ALA A 119 0.84 7.08 3.80
CA ALA A 119 0.11 7.21 2.55
C ALA A 119 0.94 8.03 1.55
N VAL A 120 1.55 7.35 0.59
CA VAL A 120 2.47 7.97 -0.38
C VAL A 120 1.77 9.01 -1.25
N HIS A 121 0.50 8.77 -1.60
CA HIS A 121 -0.32 9.64 -2.43
C HIS A 121 -0.67 10.99 -1.76
N PHE A 122 -0.55 11.09 -0.43
CA PHE A 122 -0.72 12.32 0.34
C PHE A 122 0.58 13.09 0.59
N LEU A 123 1.75 12.55 0.23
CA LEU A 123 3.02 13.21 0.52
C LEU A 123 3.22 14.46 -0.33
N GLU A 124 3.66 15.54 0.33
CA GLU A 124 4.11 16.79 -0.28
C GLU A 124 5.63 16.92 -0.20
N CYS A 125 6.23 16.53 0.92
CA CYS A 125 7.68 16.37 1.02
C CYS A 125 8.06 15.22 1.96
N TYR A 126 9.31 14.77 1.83
CA TYR A 126 9.89 13.77 2.71
C TYR A 126 11.39 14.02 2.91
N GLU A 127 11.90 13.55 4.04
CA GLU A 127 13.33 13.55 4.35
C GLU A 127 13.66 12.29 5.15
N GLN A 128 14.85 11.74 4.95
CA GLN A 128 15.40 10.72 5.83
C GLN A 128 16.59 11.30 6.59
N VAL A 129 16.53 11.26 7.92
CA VAL A 129 17.66 11.59 8.80
C VAL A 129 17.94 10.36 9.65
N GLU A 130 19.13 9.77 9.45
CA GLU A 130 19.53 8.52 10.08
C GLU A 130 18.49 7.39 9.91
N LYS A 131 17.94 6.90 11.03
CA LYS A 131 16.92 5.84 11.11
C LYS A 131 15.51 6.39 11.29
N LYS A 132 15.27 7.64 10.91
CA LYS A 132 13.97 8.31 10.98
C LYS A 132 13.59 8.83 9.60
N ALA A 133 12.30 8.76 9.30
CA ALA A 133 11.71 9.35 8.12
C ALA A 133 10.73 10.44 8.55
N TYR A 134 10.85 11.60 7.91
CA TYR A 134 10.06 12.79 8.14
C TYR A 134 9.20 13.01 6.90
N PHE A 135 7.93 13.32 7.11
CA PHE A 135 6.97 13.52 6.04
C PHE A 135 6.13 14.78 6.32
N VAL A 136 5.80 15.49 5.25
CA VAL A 136 4.72 16.49 5.26
C VAL A 136 3.66 16.04 4.28
N THR A 137 2.41 16.02 4.73
CA THR A 137 1.26 15.66 3.91
C THR A 137 0.62 16.90 3.28
N LYS A 138 -0.14 16.72 2.20
CA LYS A 138 -0.92 17.80 1.54
C LYS A 138 -1.90 18.50 2.49
N SER A 139 -2.34 17.82 3.56
CA SER A 139 -3.20 18.41 4.61
C SER A 139 -2.40 19.20 5.67
N GLY A 140 -1.07 19.23 5.53
CA GLY A 140 -0.14 19.94 6.40
C GLY A 140 0.25 19.17 7.67
N HIS A 141 -0.02 17.87 7.76
CA HIS A 141 0.45 17.05 8.88
C HIS A 141 1.96 16.80 8.74
N LYS A 142 2.68 16.94 9.85
CA LYS A 142 4.11 16.64 9.94
C LYS A 142 4.29 15.35 10.72
N ILE A 143 4.79 14.31 10.06
CA ILE A 143 4.78 12.95 10.59
C ILE A 143 6.21 12.44 10.67
N GLN A 144 6.62 11.92 11.82
CA GLN A 144 7.93 11.32 12.02
C GLN A 144 7.77 9.83 12.37
N LEU A 145 8.32 8.96 11.52
CA LEU A 145 8.25 7.51 11.71
C LEU A 145 9.64 6.88 11.79
N GLY A 146 9.73 5.74 12.48
CA GLY A 146 10.95 4.94 12.51
C GLY A 146 11.24 4.31 11.15
N PHE A 147 12.45 4.49 10.63
CA PHE A 147 12.90 3.90 9.36
C PHE A 147 14.24 3.20 9.56
N PRO A 148 14.26 2.03 10.23
CA PRO A 148 15.49 1.42 10.72
C PRO A 148 16.39 0.79 9.64
N ARG A 149 15.87 0.54 8.43
CA ARG A 149 16.56 -0.20 7.37
C ARG A 149 16.25 0.36 5.98
N GLY A 150 17.30 0.48 5.16
CA GLY A 150 17.20 0.85 3.74
C GLY A 150 17.31 2.35 3.49
N ILE A 151 17.00 2.74 2.26
CA ILE A 151 17.00 4.13 1.78
C ILE A 151 15.56 4.51 1.44
N LEU A 152 15.05 5.58 2.06
CA LEU A 152 13.67 6.03 1.96
C LEU A 152 13.30 6.38 0.51
N GLU A 153 14.16 7.15 -0.16
CA GLU A 153 13.98 7.53 -1.56
C GLU A 153 13.81 6.30 -2.46
N ARG A 154 14.67 5.28 -2.30
CA ARG A 154 14.57 4.03 -3.06
C ARG A 154 13.27 3.28 -2.77
N ARG A 155 12.77 3.30 -1.53
CA ARG A 155 11.49 2.65 -1.18
C ARG A 155 10.32 3.41 -1.80
N LEU A 156 10.30 4.74 -1.70
CA LEU A 156 9.28 5.59 -2.33
C LEU A 156 9.29 5.43 -3.86
N HIS A 157 10.46 5.38 -4.49
CA HIS A 157 10.61 5.07 -5.91
C HIS A 157 9.93 3.74 -6.27
N ASN A 158 10.17 2.67 -5.51
CA ASN A 158 9.57 1.37 -5.79
C ASN A 158 8.04 1.38 -5.61
N VAL A 159 7.54 2.05 -4.58
CA VAL A 159 6.09 2.20 -4.37
C VAL A 159 5.46 2.98 -5.52
N TYR A 160 6.08 4.09 -5.93
CA TYR A 160 5.61 4.88 -7.07
C TYR A 160 5.63 4.10 -8.38
N PHE A 161 6.67 3.30 -8.62
CA PHE A 161 6.73 2.39 -9.76
C PHE A 161 5.56 1.40 -9.76
N LEU A 162 5.22 0.82 -8.60
CA LEU A 162 4.08 -0.09 -8.46
C LEU A 162 2.75 0.63 -8.70
N MET A 163 2.60 1.88 -8.23
CA MET A 163 1.42 2.71 -8.52
C MET A 163 1.23 2.90 -10.03
N LYS A 164 2.31 3.23 -10.75
CA LYS A 164 2.27 3.34 -12.21
C LYS A 164 1.86 2.04 -12.90
N CYS A 165 2.38 0.91 -12.42
CA CYS A 165 1.98 -0.39 -12.94
C CYS A 165 0.49 -0.64 -12.70
N SER A 166 -0.02 -0.32 -11.50
CA SER A 166 -1.42 -0.44 -11.12
C SER A 166 -2.34 0.42 -12.00
N LEU A 167 -2.00 1.70 -12.18
CA LEU A 167 -2.71 2.63 -13.07
C LEU A 167 -2.70 2.16 -14.53
N ARG A 168 -1.56 1.65 -15.01
CA ARG A 168 -1.47 1.10 -16.37
C ARG A 168 -2.41 -0.09 -16.56
N ILE A 169 -2.44 -1.00 -15.59
CA ILE A 169 -3.32 -2.17 -15.62
C ILE A 169 -4.79 -1.74 -15.60
N LEU A 170 -5.17 -0.85 -14.68
CA LEU A 170 -6.52 -0.29 -14.63
C LEU A 170 -6.90 0.39 -15.95
N GLY A 171 -6.00 1.20 -16.51
CA GLY A 171 -6.20 1.85 -17.81
C GLY A 171 -6.42 0.85 -18.94
N MET A 172 -5.62 -0.23 -19.01
CA MET A 172 -5.84 -1.29 -20.00
C MET A 172 -7.19 -1.98 -19.83
N MET A 173 -7.65 -2.24 -18.59
CA MET A 173 -8.94 -2.88 -18.33
C MET A 173 -10.12 -1.97 -18.68
N ILE A 174 -10.05 -0.69 -18.32
CA ILE A 174 -11.11 0.30 -18.56
C ILE A 174 -11.23 0.65 -20.05
N ASN A 175 -10.09 0.69 -20.77
CA ASN A 175 -10.08 0.92 -22.21
C ASN A 175 -10.83 -0.17 -23.01
N ILE A 176 -11.01 -1.39 -22.46
CA ILE A 176 -11.87 -2.43 -23.08
C ILE A 176 -13.30 -1.94 -23.22
N GLY A 177 -13.78 -1.16 -22.25
CA GLY A 177 -15.10 -0.53 -22.26
C GLY A 177 -15.14 0.79 -23.03
N SER A 178 -14.11 1.13 -23.81
CA SER A 178 -13.97 2.43 -24.49
C SER A 178 -14.00 3.64 -23.54
N CYS A 179 -13.60 3.43 -22.29
CA CYS A 179 -13.46 4.48 -21.28
C CYS A 179 -11.98 4.82 -21.10
N HIS A 180 -11.69 6.03 -20.59
CA HIS A 180 -10.34 6.44 -20.24
C HIS A 180 -10.23 6.66 -18.73
N LEU A 181 -9.09 6.26 -18.17
CA LEU A 181 -8.80 6.45 -16.75
C LEU A 181 -8.25 7.87 -16.54
N GLU A 182 -8.97 8.67 -15.78
CA GLU A 182 -8.50 9.96 -15.27
C GLU A 182 -8.01 9.80 -13.83
N TYR A 183 -6.85 10.39 -13.53
CA TYR A 183 -6.26 10.36 -12.19
C TYR A 183 -5.33 11.55 -11.99
N GLU A 184 -5.15 11.99 -10.75
CA GLU A 184 -4.21 13.05 -10.41
C GLU A 184 -2.85 12.46 -10.01
N CYS A 185 -1.83 12.69 -10.83
CA CYS A 185 -0.49 12.26 -10.48
C CYS A 185 0.09 13.13 -9.36
N ASN A 186 0.59 12.52 -8.29
CA ASN A 186 1.35 13.25 -7.28
C ASN A 186 2.66 13.80 -7.90
N LYS A 187 2.75 15.13 -8.02
CA LYS A 187 3.87 15.84 -8.64
C LYS A 187 5.20 15.57 -7.94
N LEU A 188 5.20 15.28 -6.64
CA LEU A 188 6.40 14.95 -5.86
C LEU A 188 7.22 13.81 -6.51
N PHE A 189 6.54 12.85 -7.13
CA PHE A 189 7.16 11.67 -7.70
C PHE A 189 7.34 11.75 -9.22
N SER A 190 6.99 12.88 -9.85
CA SER A 190 7.18 13.10 -11.29
C SER A 190 8.65 13.00 -11.72
N MET A 191 9.59 13.22 -10.81
CA MET A 191 11.02 12.99 -11.08
C MET A 191 11.34 11.54 -11.48
N TYR A 192 10.53 10.57 -11.03
CA TYR A 192 10.68 9.17 -11.40
C TYR A 192 10.07 8.85 -12.78
N ASP A 193 9.34 9.78 -13.40
CA ASP A 193 8.76 9.58 -14.74
C ASP A 193 9.81 9.33 -15.81
N ARG A 194 11.00 9.89 -15.61
CA ARG A 194 12.13 9.79 -16.53
C ARG A 194 13.21 8.82 -16.03
N CYS A 195 12.92 8.05 -14.98
CA CYS A 195 13.85 7.07 -14.43
C CYS A 195 14.17 5.98 -15.46
N ARG A 196 15.44 5.60 -15.57
CA ARG A 196 15.95 4.59 -16.51
C ARG A 196 16.56 3.38 -15.81
N CYS A 197 16.18 3.12 -14.56
CA CYS A 197 16.67 1.97 -13.83
C CYS A 197 16.10 0.65 -14.40
N ASP A 198 16.72 -0.48 -14.04
CA ASP A 198 16.32 -1.82 -14.48
C ASP A 198 14.87 -2.18 -14.12
N LEU A 199 14.31 -1.53 -13.09
CA LEU A 199 12.90 -1.70 -12.75
C LEU A 199 12.00 -1.00 -13.78
N HIS A 200 12.31 0.24 -14.13
CA HIS A 200 11.54 1.04 -15.10
C HIS A 200 11.70 0.54 -16.54
N SER A 201 12.85 -0.01 -16.91
CA SER A 201 13.04 -0.63 -18.23
C SER A 201 12.10 -1.83 -18.46
N ARG A 202 11.67 -2.49 -17.38
CA ARG A 202 10.76 -3.65 -17.41
C ARG A 202 9.28 -3.29 -17.40
N ILE A 203 8.90 -2.02 -17.32
CA ILE A 203 7.47 -1.61 -17.34
C ILE A 203 6.76 -2.03 -18.65
N CYS A 204 7.53 -2.23 -19.72
CA CYS A 204 7.03 -2.71 -21.00
C CYS A 204 6.50 -4.15 -20.94
N LEU A 205 6.84 -4.93 -19.91
CA LEU A 205 6.30 -6.27 -19.71
C LEU A 205 4.78 -6.25 -19.47
N LEU A 206 4.21 -5.10 -19.06
CA LEU A 206 2.77 -4.87 -18.95
C LEU A 206 2.13 -4.37 -20.26
N ASN A 207 2.84 -4.34 -21.39
CA ASN A 207 2.27 -3.86 -22.66
C ASN A 207 1.30 -4.88 -23.30
N SER A 208 1.34 -6.14 -22.86
CA SER A 208 0.50 -7.21 -23.40
C SER A 208 -0.54 -7.61 -22.37
N LEU A 209 -1.78 -7.17 -22.58
CA LEU A 209 -2.91 -7.52 -21.73
C LEU A 209 -3.12 -9.05 -21.62
N PRO A 210 -3.00 -9.85 -22.72
CA PRO A 210 -3.06 -11.31 -22.62
C PRO A 210 -1.96 -11.91 -21.74
N MET A 211 -0.72 -11.44 -21.88
CA MET A 211 0.40 -11.93 -21.06
C MET A 211 0.22 -11.57 -19.59
N PHE A 212 -0.22 -10.34 -19.31
CA PHE A 212 -0.55 -9.90 -17.96
C PHE A 212 -1.62 -10.79 -17.33
N TYR A 213 -2.76 -11.00 -18.01
CA TYR A 213 -3.83 -11.83 -17.48
C TYR A 213 -3.40 -13.26 -17.23
N TRP A 214 -2.58 -13.84 -18.12
CA TRP A 214 -2.05 -15.18 -17.93
C TRP A 214 -1.23 -15.27 -16.64
N ASN A 215 -0.28 -14.35 -16.44
CA ASN A 215 0.55 -14.31 -15.24
C ASN A 215 -0.25 -14.06 -13.97
N LEU A 216 -1.28 -13.21 -14.04
CA LEU A 216 -2.16 -12.95 -12.90
C LEU A 216 -2.98 -14.20 -12.53
N ILE A 217 -3.53 -14.93 -13.50
CA ILE A 217 -4.26 -16.18 -13.27
C ILE A 217 -3.33 -17.22 -12.64
N GLU A 218 -2.13 -17.41 -13.20
CA GLU A 218 -1.13 -18.32 -12.64
C GLU A 218 -0.80 -17.96 -11.19
N PHE A 219 -0.55 -16.68 -10.91
CA PHE A 219 -0.29 -16.19 -9.57
C PHE A 219 -1.44 -16.52 -8.61
N MET A 220 -2.69 -16.26 -9.02
CA MET A 220 -3.87 -16.54 -8.19
C MET A 220 -3.99 -18.04 -7.91
N LEU A 221 -3.85 -18.89 -8.93
CA LEU A 221 -3.93 -20.36 -8.76
C LEU A 221 -2.81 -20.92 -7.88
N MET A 222 -1.60 -20.34 -7.94
CA MET A 222 -0.48 -20.72 -7.07
C MET A 222 -0.72 -20.32 -5.61
N ASN A 223 -1.43 -19.22 -5.37
CA ASN A 223 -1.60 -18.63 -4.04
C ASN A 223 -2.98 -18.89 -3.40
N GLN A 224 -3.84 -19.68 -4.04
CA GLN A 224 -5.15 -20.08 -3.50
C GLN A 224 -5.09 -21.20 -2.45
N GLY A 225 -3.90 -21.63 -2.01
CA GLY A 225 -3.76 -22.72 -1.05
C GLY A 225 -4.15 -24.09 -1.60
N ILE A 226 -4.03 -24.28 -2.92
CA ILE A 226 -4.15 -25.60 -3.56
C ILE A 226 -2.89 -26.39 -3.21
N GLU A 227 -2.87 -26.99 -2.02
CA GLU A 227 -1.79 -27.83 -1.51
C GLU A 227 -2.14 -29.32 -1.73
N GLY A 228 -1.19 -30.10 -2.28
CA GLY A 228 -1.31 -31.56 -2.39
C GLY A 228 -0.93 -32.18 -3.74
N LEU A 229 -0.96 -33.52 -3.79
CA LEU A 229 -0.89 -34.30 -5.03
C LEU A 229 -2.12 -33.97 -5.88
N GLY A 230 -1.94 -33.32 -7.03
CA GLY A 230 -3.04 -32.87 -7.89
C GLY A 230 -3.02 -31.38 -8.25
N GLN A 231 -2.09 -30.57 -7.69
CA GLN A 231 -2.04 -29.12 -7.95
C GLN A 231 -1.96 -28.78 -9.45
N ASN A 232 -1.17 -29.53 -10.21
CA ASN A 232 -1.01 -29.31 -11.66
C ASN A 232 -2.28 -29.69 -12.43
N GLU A 233 -2.94 -30.79 -12.03
CA GLU A 233 -4.20 -31.26 -12.58
C GLU A 233 -5.32 -30.25 -12.31
N THR A 234 -5.41 -29.72 -11.09
CA THR A 234 -6.37 -28.68 -10.70
C THR A 234 -6.12 -27.39 -11.47
N LYS A 235 -4.87 -26.94 -11.60
CA LYS A 235 -4.52 -25.78 -12.45
C LYS A 235 -4.96 -25.99 -13.90
N LYS A 236 -4.65 -27.16 -14.46
CA LYS A 236 -5.04 -27.53 -15.83
C LYS A 236 -6.55 -27.50 -16.00
N TYR A 237 -7.30 -28.02 -15.04
CA TYR A 237 -8.76 -28.00 -15.03
C TYR A 237 -9.32 -26.57 -15.03
N TYR A 238 -8.83 -25.68 -14.17
CA TYR A 238 -9.28 -24.28 -14.14
C TYR A 238 -8.93 -23.53 -15.44
N HIS A 239 -7.74 -23.74 -15.99
CA HIS A 239 -7.35 -23.16 -17.29
C HIS A 239 -8.26 -23.60 -18.43
N GLN A 240 -8.59 -24.89 -18.49
CA GLN A 240 -9.51 -25.41 -19.50
C GLN A 240 -10.89 -24.77 -19.38
N ASN A 241 -11.42 -24.61 -18.15
CA ASN A 241 -12.71 -23.98 -17.92
C ASN A 241 -12.71 -22.48 -18.25
N LEU A 242 -11.67 -21.74 -17.86
CA LEU A 242 -11.52 -20.33 -18.24
C LEU A 242 -11.44 -20.16 -19.76
N THR A 243 -10.73 -21.06 -20.44
CA THR A 243 -10.63 -21.06 -21.91
C THR A 243 -11.97 -21.38 -22.57
N ARG A 244 -12.75 -22.31 -22.00
CA ARG A 244 -14.12 -22.62 -22.46
C ARG A 244 -15.03 -21.41 -22.32
N ILE A 245 -14.99 -20.69 -21.19
CA ILE A 245 -15.80 -19.48 -20.97
C ILE A 245 -15.48 -18.39 -22.01
N LYS A 246 -14.19 -18.21 -22.36
CA LYS A 246 -13.77 -17.23 -23.38
C LYS A 246 -14.29 -17.57 -24.78
N LYS A 247 -14.52 -18.85 -25.07
CA LYS A 247 -15.10 -19.31 -26.33
C LYS A 247 -16.62 -19.22 -26.20
N LEU A 248 -17.17 -18.06 -26.50
CA LEU A 248 -18.59 -17.99 -26.86
C LEU A 248 -18.76 -18.68 -28.22
N TYR A 249 -19.83 -19.47 -28.35
CA TYR A 249 -20.41 -19.77 -29.67
C TYR A 249 -20.98 -18.49 -30.27
#